data_AF-A0A0K0FN24-F1
#
_entry.id   AF-A0A0K0FN24-F1
#
_cell.length_a   1.000
_cell.length_b   1.000
_cell.length_c   1.000
_cell.angle_alpha   90.00
_cell.angle_beta   90.00
_cell.angle_gamma   90.00
#
_symmetry.space_group_name_H-M   'P 1'
#
loop_
_entity.id
_entity.type
_entity.pdbx_description
1 polymer ?
#
loop_
_entity_poly.entity_id
_entity_poly.type
_entity_poly.pdbx_seq_one_letter_code
_entity_poly.pdbx_strand_id
1 'polypeptide(L)'
;MVNIHENIVFQKKLIKIYILQWSNLWPVEKYYLKCPLYKQCKYSSSFDDIKVADVVLFKDLTSDENHIPKYRNPKQLYVYMNWEPEFIINQKIKNGYKWEHKNFFNMTYTYSSKSDIRRTYFGEWTKGPVEEAFTEYYKSISVIPSIKKIKKKKKYIIWTVSDCKTASRREEDIQALRKYIPVNQFGTCNKRVLRHGYFTKKFKKFYEEHYFYIALENSDCEDYISEKYFSRVHFNSVPIVGYRKKYERIAPNNSFIAMDDFKSPKEMADYLYFLIKNKKEYLKFFKYREEGWKLYDIDKGMDNFCSLCKKLVEMKKSGELQKFHKIYYDAREAFLSWTQCKENGRIWKE
;
A
#
# COMPACT_ATOMS: atom_id res chain seq x y z
N MET A 1 -16.90 -39.08 47.14
CA MET A 1 -16.47 -40.02 46.07
C MET A 1 -17.64 -40.11 45.11
N VAL A 2 -17.62 -39.55 43.91
CA VAL A 2 -16.76 -39.91 42.78
C VAL A 2 -16.29 -38.65 42.06
N ASN A 3 -14.97 -38.58 41.91
CA ASN A 3 -14.28 -37.75 40.93
C ASN A 3 -14.30 -38.54 39.61
N ILE A 4 -14.47 -37.88 38.46
CA ILE A 4 -13.67 -38.10 37.24
C ILE A 4 -14.09 -37.02 36.23
N HIS A 5 -13.15 -36.12 36.00
CA HIS A 5 -12.99 -35.28 34.83
C HIS A 5 -13.27 -36.04 33.52
N GLU A 6 -14.40 -35.75 32.86
CA GLU A 6 -14.46 -35.86 31.41
C GLU A 6 -13.78 -34.63 30.79
N ASN A 7 -12.46 -34.74 30.70
CA ASN A 7 -11.62 -33.95 29.82
C ASN A 7 -12.04 -34.19 28.36
N ILE A 8 -13.04 -33.44 27.87
CA ILE A 8 -13.16 -33.21 26.43
C ILE A 8 -12.10 -32.17 26.06
N VAL A 9 -10.85 -32.64 25.97
CA VAL A 9 -9.81 -31.95 25.22
C VAL A 9 -10.24 -32.03 23.76
N PHE A 10 -10.99 -31.02 23.31
CA PHE A 10 -10.94 -30.67 21.89
C PHE A 10 -9.48 -30.34 21.61
N GLN A 11 -8.74 -31.29 21.05
CA GLN A 11 -7.47 -31.01 20.40
C GLN A 11 -7.79 -29.93 19.36
N LYS A 12 -7.50 -28.65 19.68
CA LYS A 12 -7.51 -27.56 18.71
C LYS A 12 -6.49 -27.95 17.65
N LYS A 13 -6.94 -28.62 16.59
CA LYS A 13 -6.12 -29.01 15.44
C LYS A 13 -5.35 -27.76 15.03
N LEU A 14 -4.03 -27.79 15.18
CA LEU A 14 -3.19 -26.63 14.91
C LEU A 14 -3.48 -26.15 13.49
N ILE A 15 -4.08 -24.97 13.36
CA ILE A 15 -4.40 -24.39 12.05
C ILE A 15 -3.07 -24.15 11.35
N LYS A 16 -2.85 -24.87 10.24
CA LYS A 16 -1.73 -24.67 9.32
C LYS A 16 -2.27 -24.40 7.93
N ILE A 17 -1.69 -23.43 7.24
CA ILE A 17 -2.03 -23.08 5.85
C ILE A 17 -0.73 -23.07 5.05
N TYR A 18 -0.64 -23.91 4.03
CA TYR A 18 0.50 -24.00 3.14
C TYR A 18 0.26 -23.09 1.93
N ILE A 19 1.13 -22.10 1.74
CA ILE A 19 1.01 -21.08 0.70
C ILE A 19 2.19 -21.20 -0.25
N LEU A 20 1.92 -21.55 -1.50
CA LEU A 20 2.92 -21.59 -2.56
C LEU A 20 2.90 -20.28 -3.34
N GLN A 21 4.06 -19.64 -3.49
CA GLN A 21 4.25 -18.50 -4.38
C GLN A 21 4.69 -19.01 -5.74
N TRP A 22 3.81 -18.92 -6.74
CA TRP A 22 4.08 -19.31 -8.12
C TRP A 22 4.87 -18.22 -8.87
N SER A 23 5.96 -17.74 -8.28
CA SER A 23 6.75 -16.64 -8.85
C SER A 23 8.11 -16.55 -8.19
N ASN A 24 9.12 -16.14 -8.94
CA ASN A 24 10.48 -15.87 -8.44
C ASN A 24 10.60 -14.49 -7.76
N LEU A 25 9.49 -13.94 -7.27
CA LEU A 25 9.43 -12.55 -6.84
C LEU A 25 10.41 -12.20 -5.73
N TRP A 26 10.70 -13.15 -4.84
CA TRP A 26 11.50 -12.89 -3.67
C TRP A 26 12.37 -14.10 -3.31
N PRO A 27 13.64 -13.90 -2.90
CA PRO A 27 14.45 -14.97 -2.33
C PRO A 27 13.73 -15.61 -1.14
N VAL A 28 14.05 -16.88 -0.86
CA VAL A 28 13.46 -17.75 0.18
C VAL A 28 13.77 -17.28 1.62
N GLU A 29 13.68 -15.98 1.91
CA GLU A 29 13.71 -15.53 3.30
C GLU A 29 12.57 -16.24 4.06
N LYS A 30 12.83 -16.62 5.29
CA LYS A 30 11.86 -17.27 6.17
C LYS A 30 10.78 -16.24 6.56
N TYR A 31 9.91 -15.86 5.63
CA TYR A 31 8.89 -14.80 5.79
C TYR A 31 7.93 -15.07 6.96
N TYR A 32 7.72 -16.34 7.32
CA TYR A 32 6.99 -16.72 8.54
C TYR A 32 7.63 -16.17 9.83
N LEU A 33 8.93 -15.85 9.83
CA LEU A 33 9.62 -15.19 10.95
C LEU A 33 9.28 -13.69 11.05
N LYS A 34 8.82 -13.06 9.97
CA LYS A 34 8.46 -11.62 9.96
C LYS A 34 7.03 -11.34 10.44
N CYS A 35 6.18 -12.38 10.55
CA CYS A 35 4.79 -12.28 11.02
C CYS A 35 4.56 -13.10 12.32
N PRO A 36 5.13 -12.71 13.48
CA PRO A 36 5.09 -13.52 14.69
C PRO A 36 3.68 -13.80 15.22
N LEU A 37 2.68 -12.96 14.90
CA LEU A 37 1.27 -13.19 15.26
C LEU A 37 0.57 -14.25 14.39
N TYR A 38 1.09 -14.52 13.19
CA TYR A 38 0.44 -15.36 12.20
C TYR A 38 1.33 -16.51 11.73
N LYS A 39 1.84 -17.29 12.69
CA LYS A 39 2.71 -18.47 12.47
C LYS A 39 1.99 -19.67 11.83
N GLN A 40 0.67 -19.57 11.61
CA GLN A 40 -0.15 -20.61 10.99
C GLN A 40 0.17 -20.78 9.50
N CYS A 41 0.66 -19.75 8.82
CA CYS A 41 1.00 -19.84 7.40
C CYS A 41 2.45 -20.26 7.19
N LYS A 42 2.63 -21.23 6.29
CA LYS A 42 3.94 -21.69 5.80
C LYS A 42 4.06 -21.33 4.33
N TYR A 43 5.06 -20.53 3.99
CA TYR A 43 5.32 -20.10 2.63
C TYR A 43 6.38 -20.98 1.96
N SER A 44 6.18 -21.28 0.68
CA SER A 44 7.19 -21.88 -0.19
C SER A 44 7.22 -21.17 -1.54
N SER A 45 8.35 -21.23 -2.22
CA SER A 45 8.55 -20.84 -3.62
C SER A 45 9.00 -22.02 -4.50
N SER A 46 9.03 -23.24 -3.96
CA SER A 46 9.34 -24.45 -4.73
C SER A 46 8.10 -24.94 -5.46
N PHE A 47 8.16 -25.07 -6.79
CA PHE A 47 7.04 -25.56 -7.59
C PHE A 47 6.62 -27.00 -7.22
N ASP A 48 7.53 -27.80 -6.65
CA ASP A 48 7.24 -29.16 -6.18
C ASP A 48 6.21 -29.18 -5.03
N ASP A 49 6.10 -28.09 -4.27
CA ASP A 49 5.18 -27.97 -3.14
C ASP A 49 3.72 -27.75 -3.58
N ILE A 50 3.45 -27.68 -4.90
CA ILE A 50 2.08 -27.60 -5.41
C ILE A 50 1.23 -28.77 -4.94
N LYS A 51 1.81 -29.95 -4.67
CA LYS A 51 1.05 -31.12 -4.21
C LYS A 51 0.51 -30.97 -2.79
N VAL A 52 1.12 -30.10 -1.98
CA VAL A 52 0.82 -29.93 -0.55
C VAL A 52 0.28 -28.55 -0.19
N ALA A 53 0.29 -27.60 -1.14
CA ALA A 53 -0.22 -26.25 -0.92
C ALA A 53 -1.75 -26.25 -0.68
N ASP A 54 -2.23 -25.42 0.24
CA ASP A 54 -3.64 -25.06 0.39
C ASP A 54 -3.99 -23.88 -0.54
N VAL A 55 -3.04 -22.96 -0.73
CA VAL A 55 -3.20 -21.71 -1.48
C VAL A 55 -2.00 -21.54 -2.41
N VAL A 56 -2.24 -21.16 -3.66
CA VAL A 56 -1.23 -20.89 -4.68
C VAL A 56 -1.40 -19.46 -5.17
N LEU A 57 -0.36 -18.65 -5.01
CA LEU A 57 -0.33 -17.24 -5.36
C LEU A 57 0.31 -17.06 -6.73
N PHE A 58 -0.39 -16.38 -7.64
CA PHE A 58 0.12 -16.05 -8.97
C PHE A 58 0.16 -14.55 -9.11
N LYS A 59 1.37 -13.98 -9.20
CA LYS A 59 1.51 -12.55 -9.41
C LYS A 59 1.69 -12.25 -10.89
N ASP A 60 0.74 -11.48 -11.39
CA ASP A 60 0.79 -10.89 -12.70
C ASP A 60 2.16 -10.21 -12.96
N LEU A 61 2.59 -10.17 -14.22
CA LEU A 61 3.84 -9.60 -14.72
C LEU A 61 5.14 -10.32 -14.28
N THR A 62 5.07 -11.27 -13.34
CA THR A 62 6.27 -11.83 -12.67
C THR A 62 6.22 -13.33 -12.40
N SER A 63 5.04 -13.94 -12.38
CA SER A 63 4.89 -15.39 -12.39
C SER A 63 5.45 -15.99 -13.68
N ASP A 64 6.08 -17.17 -13.55
CA ASP A 64 6.62 -17.90 -14.70
C ASP A 64 5.49 -18.62 -15.44
N GLU A 65 5.06 -18.03 -16.56
CA GLU A 65 3.95 -18.52 -17.36
C GLU A 65 4.20 -19.92 -17.94
N ASN A 66 5.46 -20.31 -18.16
CA ASN A 66 5.79 -21.61 -18.74
C ASN A 66 5.49 -22.77 -17.78
N HIS A 67 5.41 -22.48 -16.49
CA HIS A 67 5.21 -23.49 -15.46
C HIS A 67 3.80 -23.44 -14.84
N ILE A 68 2.99 -22.40 -15.13
CA ILE A 68 1.62 -22.32 -14.58
C ILE A 68 0.82 -23.59 -14.94
N PRO A 69 0.24 -24.30 -13.95
CA PRO A 69 -0.55 -25.49 -14.22
C PRO A 69 -1.70 -25.22 -15.18
N LYS A 70 -1.94 -26.11 -16.15
CA LYS A 70 -3.05 -25.97 -17.09
C LYS A 70 -4.43 -26.07 -16.42
N TYR A 71 -4.54 -26.86 -15.35
CA TYR A 71 -5.79 -27.09 -14.64
C TYR A 71 -5.60 -26.87 -13.14
N ARG A 72 -6.65 -26.37 -12.49
CA ARG A 72 -6.65 -26.18 -11.04
C ARG A 72 -6.91 -27.50 -10.33
N ASN A 73 -6.26 -27.68 -9.19
CA ASN A 73 -6.71 -28.63 -8.19
C ASN A 73 -7.93 -28.03 -7.44
N PRO A 74 -9.10 -28.70 -7.43
CA PRO A 74 -10.31 -28.18 -6.77
C PRO A 74 -10.16 -28.07 -5.24
N LYS A 75 -9.17 -28.73 -4.63
CA LYS A 75 -8.88 -28.66 -3.19
C LYS A 75 -8.03 -27.45 -2.80
N GLN A 76 -7.55 -26.66 -3.76
CA GLN A 76 -6.66 -25.52 -3.52
C GLN A 76 -7.28 -24.21 -3.99
N LEU A 77 -6.82 -23.12 -3.37
CA LEU A 77 -7.15 -21.76 -3.79
C LEU A 77 -6.06 -21.21 -4.71
N TYR A 78 -6.46 -20.72 -5.88
CA TYR A 78 -5.61 -20.12 -6.90
C TYR A 78 -5.89 -18.62 -6.87
N VAL A 79 -4.92 -17.85 -6.38
CA VAL A 79 -5.07 -16.43 -6.08
C VAL A 79 -4.38 -15.60 -7.15
N TYR A 80 -5.15 -14.76 -7.84
CA TYR A 80 -4.63 -13.73 -8.72
C TYR A 80 -4.10 -12.56 -7.89
N MET A 81 -2.83 -12.20 -8.09
CA MET A 81 -2.20 -11.06 -7.45
C MET A 81 -1.72 -10.05 -8.48
N ASN A 82 -2.01 -8.78 -8.23
CA ASN A 82 -1.41 -7.69 -8.99
C ASN A 82 -1.31 -6.42 -8.14
N TRP A 83 -0.18 -5.72 -8.27
CA TRP A 83 0.14 -4.50 -7.53
C TRP A 83 0.41 -3.32 -8.46
N GLU A 84 0.43 -3.54 -9.76
CA GLU A 84 0.75 -2.51 -10.73
C GLU A 84 -0.54 -1.91 -11.33
N PRO A 85 -0.58 -0.59 -11.58
CA PRO A 85 -1.72 0.02 -12.22
C PRO A 85 -1.82 -0.39 -13.69
N GLU A 86 -3.00 -0.20 -14.29
CA GLU A 86 -3.31 -0.57 -15.68
C GLU A 86 -2.25 -0.12 -16.68
N PHE A 87 -1.70 1.10 -16.52
CA PHE A 87 -0.68 1.64 -17.41
C PHE A 87 0.57 0.75 -17.51
N ILE A 88 1.02 0.17 -16.40
CA ILE A 88 2.20 -0.71 -16.37
C ILE A 88 1.87 -2.03 -17.05
N ILE A 89 0.66 -2.57 -16.83
CA ILE A 89 0.18 -3.79 -17.51
C ILE A 89 0.13 -3.57 -19.02
N ASN A 90 -0.47 -2.46 -19.46
CA ASN A 90 -0.58 -2.11 -20.88
C ASN A 90 0.79 -1.92 -21.55
N GLN A 91 1.78 -1.35 -20.86
CA GLN A 91 3.15 -1.29 -21.38
C GLN A 91 3.77 -2.68 -21.58
N LYS A 92 3.56 -3.59 -20.62
CA LYS A 92 4.08 -4.96 -20.72
C LYS A 92 3.41 -5.73 -21.85
N ILE A 93 2.09 -5.60 -22.01
CA ILE A 93 1.33 -6.19 -23.12
C ILE A 93 1.86 -5.69 -24.48
N LYS A 94 2.11 -4.37 -24.62
CA LYS A 94 2.72 -3.81 -25.83
C LYS A 94 4.11 -4.39 -26.14
N ASN A 95 4.83 -4.83 -25.11
CA ASN A 95 6.13 -5.50 -25.25
C ASN A 95 6.01 -7.03 -25.40
N GLY A 96 4.82 -7.55 -25.70
CA GLY A 96 4.58 -8.96 -26.00
C GLY A 96 4.26 -9.84 -24.78
N TYR A 97 4.10 -9.26 -23.59
CA TYR A 97 3.66 -10.01 -22.42
C TYR A 97 2.21 -10.51 -22.61
N LYS A 98 2.00 -11.80 -22.41
CA LYS A 98 0.68 -12.45 -22.43
C LYS A 98 0.29 -12.82 -21.00
N TRP A 99 -0.97 -13.16 -20.80
CA TRP A 99 -1.52 -13.70 -19.55
C TRP A 99 -2.97 -14.06 -19.83
N GLU A 100 -3.21 -15.34 -20.10
CA GLU A 100 -4.49 -15.82 -20.63
C GLU A 100 -4.98 -16.97 -19.75
N HIS A 101 -5.46 -16.62 -18.56
CA HIS A 101 -5.84 -17.58 -17.52
C HIS A 101 -7.33 -17.49 -17.19
N LYS A 102 -8.16 -17.78 -18.19
CA LYS A 102 -9.61 -17.76 -18.02
C LYS A 102 -10.10 -18.89 -17.13
N ASN A 103 -11.08 -18.60 -16.26
CA ASN A 103 -11.65 -19.56 -15.29
C ASN A 103 -10.61 -20.22 -14.36
N PHE A 104 -9.44 -19.60 -14.20
CA PHE A 104 -8.29 -20.19 -13.50
C PHE A 104 -8.09 -19.66 -12.06
N PHE A 105 -8.62 -18.48 -11.74
CA PHE A 105 -8.47 -17.92 -10.41
C PHE A 105 -9.79 -18.01 -9.66
N ASN A 106 -9.70 -18.38 -8.39
CA ASN A 106 -10.84 -18.37 -7.49
C ASN A 106 -10.82 -17.19 -6.53
N MET A 107 -9.65 -16.59 -6.28
CA MET A 107 -9.50 -15.45 -5.37
C MET A 107 -8.66 -14.35 -5.99
N THR A 108 -8.89 -13.10 -5.57
CA THR A 108 -8.07 -11.94 -5.94
C THR A 108 -7.40 -11.33 -4.71
N TYR A 109 -6.14 -10.97 -4.86
CA TYR A 109 -5.36 -10.26 -3.85
C TYR A 109 -4.61 -9.06 -4.49
N THR A 110 -5.27 -7.91 -4.53
CA THR A 110 -4.81 -6.69 -5.20
C THR A 110 -4.98 -5.46 -4.31
N TYR A 111 -4.57 -4.28 -4.77
CA TYR A 111 -4.82 -3.03 -4.01
C TYR A 111 -6.29 -2.57 -4.00
N SER A 112 -7.14 -3.13 -4.88
CA SER A 112 -8.55 -2.76 -4.95
C SER A 112 -9.31 -3.14 -3.69
N SER A 113 -10.16 -2.25 -3.22
CA SER A 113 -11.12 -2.52 -2.14
C SER A 113 -12.16 -3.59 -2.51
N LYS A 114 -12.33 -3.90 -3.80
CA LYS A 114 -13.24 -4.94 -4.31
C LYS A 114 -12.62 -6.33 -4.39
N SER A 115 -11.32 -6.47 -4.12
CA SER A 115 -10.67 -7.78 -4.09
C SER A 115 -11.12 -8.62 -2.89
N ASP A 116 -11.10 -9.94 -3.03
CA ASP A 116 -11.46 -10.86 -1.95
C ASP A 116 -10.52 -10.71 -0.74
N ILE A 117 -9.25 -10.38 -1.02
CA ILE A 117 -8.28 -9.90 -0.05
C ILE A 117 -7.76 -8.56 -0.57
N ARG A 118 -7.83 -7.52 0.25
CA ARG A 118 -7.23 -6.23 -0.08
C ARG A 118 -5.78 -6.19 0.38
N ARG A 119 -4.89 -5.76 -0.51
CA ARG A 119 -3.51 -5.39 -0.21
C ARG A 119 -3.45 -3.91 0.13
N THR A 120 -2.72 -3.55 1.18
CA THR A 120 -2.50 -2.15 1.54
C THR A 120 -1.03 -1.81 1.40
N TYR A 121 -0.73 -0.56 1.00
CA TYR A 121 0.64 -0.07 0.96
C TYR A 121 0.94 0.60 2.29
N PHE A 122 1.78 0.00 3.12
CA PHE A 122 2.18 0.59 4.41
C PHE A 122 1.00 0.84 5.37
N GLY A 123 -0.03 -0.02 5.32
CA GLY A 123 -1.08 -0.10 6.34
C GLY A 123 -2.37 0.66 6.04
N GLU A 124 -3.25 0.72 7.04
CA GLU A 124 -4.56 1.36 6.99
C GLU A 124 -4.77 2.31 8.17
N TRP A 125 -5.54 3.38 7.93
CA TRP A 125 -5.94 4.30 8.98
C TRP A 125 -7.07 3.70 9.82
N THR A 126 -6.91 3.72 11.13
CA THR A 126 -7.89 3.16 12.07
C THR A 126 -8.17 4.14 13.22
N LYS A 127 -9.39 4.05 13.76
CA LYS A 127 -9.79 4.64 15.04
C LYS A 127 -10.27 3.52 15.93
N GLY A 128 -9.79 3.49 17.18
CA GLY A 128 -10.25 2.52 18.15
C GLY A 128 -9.19 2.05 19.16
N PRO A 129 -9.62 1.21 20.11
CA PRO A 129 -8.70 0.54 21.01
C PRO A 129 -7.72 -0.32 20.21
N VAL A 130 -6.46 -0.32 20.65
CA VAL A 130 -5.45 -1.21 20.10
C VAL A 130 -5.46 -2.43 21.00
N GLU A 131 -5.77 -3.59 20.43
CA GLU A 131 -5.56 -4.86 21.10
C GLU A 131 -4.07 -5.00 21.44
N GLU A 132 -3.77 -5.33 22.69
CA GLU A 132 -2.41 -5.35 23.24
C GLU A 132 -1.45 -6.18 22.39
N ALA A 133 -1.94 -7.35 21.94
CA ALA A 133 -1.20 -8.28 21.08
C ALA A 133 -0.74 -7.65 19.75
N PHE A 134 -1.39 -6.60 19.27
CA PHE A 134 -1.11 -5.96 17.99
C PHE A 134 -0.36 -4.62 18.12
N THR A 135 -0.04 -4.19 19.35
CA THR A 135 0.54 -2.85 19.61
C THR A 135 1.77 -2.54 18.76
N GLU A 136 2.64 -3.51 18.49
CA GLU A 136 3.84 -3.32 17.67
C GLU A 136 3.57 -2.98 16.19
N TYR A 137 2.36 -3.26 15.69
CA TYR A 137 1.94 -2.99 14.30
C TYR A 137 1.23 -1.65 14.17
N TYR A 138 0.88 -1.00 15.29
CA TYR A 138 0.35 0.35 15.28
C TYR A 138 1.50 1.34 15.42
N LYS A 139 1.77 2.08 14.33
CA LYS A 139 2.74 3.16 14.40
C LYS A 139 2.09 4.35 15.09
N SER A 140 2.51 4.60 16.34
CA SER A 140 2.09 5.79 17.06
C SER A 140 2.55 7.04 16.33
N ILE A 141 1.58 7.89 16.02
CA ILE A 141 1.78 9.19 15.41
C ILE A 141 1.27 10.31 16.33
N SER A 142 1.02 10.01 17.60
CA SER A 142 0.17 10.79 18.50
C SER A 142 0.73 12.14 18.96
N VAL A 143 1.74 12.68 18.28
CA VAL A 143 2.40 13.91 18.66
C VAL A 143 2.26 14.95 17.55
N ILE A 144 1.52 16.01 17.86
CA ILE A 144 1.53 17.23 17.06
C ILE A 144 2.90 17.91 17.21
N PRO A 145 3.55 18.33 16.11
CA PRO A 145 4.78 19.10 16.21
C PRO A 145 4.57 20.42 16.95
N SER A 146 5.45 20.74 17.91
CA SER A 146 5.41 22.05 18.56
C SER A 146 5.66 23.19 17.56
N ILE A 147 5.09 24.37 17.85
CA ILE A 147 5.31 25.57 17.03
C ILE A 147 6.80 25.91 16.90
N LYS A 148 7.61 25.67 17.93
CA LYS A 148 9.07 25.82 17.92
C LYS A 148 9.73 24.89 16.89
N LYS A 149 9.26 23.65 16.76
CA LYS A 149 9.75 22.71 15.74
C LYS A 149 9.37 23.18 14.33
N ILE A 150 8.14 23.66 14.13
CA ILE A 150 7.71 24.18 12.83
C ILE A 150 8.50 25.43 12.42
N LYS A 151 8.79 26.35 13.36
CA LYS A 151 9.61 27.54 13.10
C LYS A 151 11.04 27.22 12.63
N LYS A 152 11.56 26.00 12.91
CA LYS A 152 12.89 25.56 12.44
C LYS A 152 12.90 25.06 10.99
N LYS A 153 11.75 24.83 10.37
CA LYS A 153 11.66 24.41 8.96
C LYS A 153 12.10 25.55 8.04
N LYS A 154 13.01 25.25 7.12
CA LYS A 154 13.63 26.24 6.23
C LYS A 154 13.28 26.03 4.75
N LYS A 155 12.73 24.87 4.38
CA LYS A 155 12.51 24.48 2.99
C LYS A 155 11.02 24.29 2.71
N TYR A 156 10.59 24.59 1.48
CA TYR A 156 9.18 24.60 1.07
C TYR A 156 8.65 23.18 0.85
N ILE A 157 8.96 22.60 -0.31
CA ILE A 157 8.45 21.32 -0.78
C ILE A 157 9.63 20.39 -1.09
N ILE A 158 9.54 19.13 -0.70
CA ILE A 158 10.43 18.06 -1.16
C ILE A 158 9.67 17.09 -2.07
N TRP A 159 10.33 16.63 -3.13
CA TRP A 159 9.84 15.56 -3.99
C TRP A 159 10.94 14.54 -4.27
N THR A 160 10.73 13.29 -3.85
CA THR A 160 11.68 12.19 -4.09
C THR A 160 11.09 11.25 -5.12
N VAL A 161 11.69 11.19 -6.30
CA VAL A 161 11.09 10.52 -7.46
C VAL A 161 12.14 9.83 -8.32
N SER A 162 11.82 8.61 -8.74
CA SER A 162 12.69 7.83 -9.64
C SER A 162 12.02 7.40 -10.95
N ASP A 163 10.70 7.61 -11.06
CA ASP A 163 9.95 7.37 -12.30
C ASP A 163 9.54 8.72 -12.89
N CYS A 164 10.12 9.01 -14.06
CA CYS A 164 10.21 10.35 -14.63
C CYS A 164 9.23 10.57 -15.79
N LYS A 165 8.52 9.52 -16.20
CA LYS A 165 7.52 9.59 -17.27
C LYS A 165 6.35 8.70 -16.88
N THR A 166 5.30 9.32 -16.38
CA THR A 166 4.23 8.60 -15.66
C THR A 166 2.89 8.70 -16.37
N ALA A 167 1.99 7.75 -16.12
CA ALA A 167 0.63 7.79 -16.67
C ALA A 167 -0.16 8.99 -16.14
N SER A 168 0.07 9.35 -14.88
CA SER A 168 -0.54 10.52 -14.24
C SER A 168 0.01 11.84 -14.79
N ARG A 169 1.15 11.84 -15.49
CA ARG A 169 1.86 13.05 -15.94
C ARG A 169 2.19 13.99 -14.78
N ARG A 170 2.35 13.45 -13.57
CA ARG A 170 2.63 14.22 -12.34
C ARG A 170 3.84 15.15 -12.49
N GLU A 171 4.79 14.78 -13.33
CA GLU A 171 5.97 15.57 -13.65
C GLU A 171 5.62 16.94 -14.26
N GLU A 172 4.56 17.01 -15.06
CA GLU A 172 4.09 18.25 -15.68
C GLU A 172 3.38 19.15 -14.68
N ASP A 173 2.54 18.59 -13.81
CA ASP A 173 1.88 19.37 -12.75
C ASP A 173 2.91 19.95 -11.77
N ILE A 174 3.91 19.17 -11.37
CA ILE A 174 4.99 19.66 -10.52
C ILE A 174 5.84 20.70 -11.25
N GLN A 175 6.05 20.55 -12.56
CA GLN A 175 6.73 21.58 -13.36
C GLN A 175 5.94 22.88 -13.44
N ALA A 176 4.61 22.82 -13.52
CA ALA A 176 3.75 24.00 -13.47
C ALA A 176 3.78 24.68 -12.08
N LEU A 177 3.72 23.90 -11.00
CA LEU A 177 3.78 24.40 -9.62
C LEU A 177 5.13 25.08 -9.30
N ARG A 178 6.24 24.55 -9.85
CA ARG A 178 7.59 25.11 -9.67
C ARG A 178 7.76 26.54 -10.11
N LYS A 179 6.91 27.03 -11.03
CA LYS A 179 6.91 28.42 -11.47
C LYS A 179 6.54 29.39 -10.33
N TYR A 180 5.84 28.90 -9.30
CA TYR A 180 5.28 29.74 -8.23
C TYR A 180 5.83 29.43 -6.84
N ILE A 181 6.35 28.21 -6.59
CA ILE A 181 6.92 27.84 -5.29
C ILE A 181 8.10 26.86 -5.46
N PRO A 182 9.22 27.00 -4.71
CA PRO A 182 10.36 26.11 -4.84
C PRO A 182 10.05 24.65 -4.48
N VAL A 183 10.34 23.74 -5.40
CA VAL A 183 10.26 22.28 -5.20
C VAL A 183 11.65 21.67 -5.22
N ASN A 184 12.12 21.15 -4.08
CA ASN A 184 13.40 20.45 -3.99
C ASN A 184 13.23 18.99 -4.43
N GLN A 185 13.60 18.70 -5.67
CA GLN A 185 13.57 17.35 -6.24
C GLN A 185 14.84 16.57 -5.96
N PHE A 186 14.68 15.27 -5.68
CA PHE A 186 15.75 14.28 -5.51
C PHE A 186 15.35 12.95 -6.15
N GLY A 187 16.33 12.15 -6.53
CA GLY A 187 16.15 10.83 -7.15
C GLY A 187 16.76 10.75 -8.56
N THR A 188 16.43 9.70 -9.31
CA THR A 188 17.05 9.42 -10.62
C THR A 188 16.67 10.47 -11.67
N CYS A 189 15.48 11.06 -11.59
CA CYS A 189 14.97 12.03 -12.56
C CYS A 189 15.76 13.34 -12.62
N ASN A 190 16.59 13.64 -11.62
CA ASN A 190 17.51 14.78 -11.66
C ASN A 190 18.92 14.44 -11.15
N LYS A 191 19.25 13.14 -11.05
CA LYS A 191 20.55 12.61 -10.59
C LYS A 191 20.98 13.07 -9.18
N ARG A 192 20.08 13.65 -8.37
CA ARG A 192 20.35 14.05 -6.97
C ARG A 192 19.88 12.95 -6.02
N VAL A 193 20.62 11.86 -5.94
CA VAL A 193 20.25 10.69 -5.12
C VAL A 193 20.53 10.96 -3.63
N LEU A 194 19.57 10.63 -2.77
CA LEU A 194 19.74 10.68 -1.32
C LEU A 194 20.61 9.51 -0.87
N ARG A 195 21.80 9.77 -0.35
CA ARG A 195 22.74 8.76 0.16
C ARG A 195 22.49 8.38 1.63
N HIS A 196 21.28 8.57 2.13
CA HIS A 196 20.92 8.23 3.50
C HIS A 196 20.10 6.96 3.52
N GLY A 197 20.52 5.98 4.31
CA GLY A 197 19.71 4.79 4.55
C GLY A 197 18.32 5.16 5.07
N TYR A 198 17.31 4.41 4.62
CA TYR A 198 15.96 4.53 5.13
C TYR A 198 15.95 4.40 6.66
N PHE A 199 15.05 5.10 7.33
CA PHE A 199 14.89 5.12 8.80
C PHE A 199 16.06 5.72 9.61
N THR A 200 17.13 6.20 8.98
CA THR A 200 18.21 6.90 9.71
C THR A 200 17.77 8.27 10.25
N LYS A 201 18.40 8.75 11.33
CA LYS A 201 18.16 10.13 11.85
C LYS A 201 18.40 11.20 10.78
N LYS A 202 19.41 11.00 9.91
CA LYS A 202 19.72 11.90 8.78
C LYS A 202 18.58 11.91 7.75
N PHE A 203 18.08 10.73 7.37
CA PHE A 203 16.89 10.61 6.52
C PHE A 203 15.71 11.35 7.15
N LYS A 204 15.39 11.08 8.42
CA LYS A 204 14.27 11.77 9.12
C LYS A 204 14.41 13.28 9.10
N LYS A 205 15.57 13.80 9.52
CA LYS A 205 15.86 15.23 9.56
C LYS A 205 15.67 15.88 8.18
N PHE A 206 16.12 15.22 7.12
CA PHE A 206 16.06 15.74 5.77
C PHE A 206 14.64 16.07 5.30
N TYR A 207 13.67 15.17 5.52
CA TYR A 207 12.27 15.45 5.20
C TYR A 207 11.64 16.41 6.21
N GLU A 208 12.00 16.33 7.50
CA GLU A 208 11.45 17.21 8.53
C GLU A 208 11.86 18.68 8.38
N GLU A 209 12.89 19.02 7.59
CA GLU A 209 13.26 20.40 7.25
C GLU A 209 12.28 21.08 6.27
N HIS A 210 11.42 20.30 5.60
CA HIS A 210 10.47 20.78 4.60
C HIS A 210 9.05 20.90 5.19
N TYR A 211 8.26 21.88 4.75
CA TYR A 211 6.85 21.99 5.13
C TYR A 211 6.00 20.92 4.44
N PHE A 212 6.27 20.64 3.16
CA PHE A 212 5.42 19.76 2.36
C PHE A 212 6.21 18.66 1.67
N TYR A 213 5.55 17.54 1.39
CA TYR A 213 6.09 16.42 0.63
C TYR A 213 5.16 16.05 -0.51
N ILE A 214 5.68 15.94 -1.74
CA ILE A 214 4.89 15.49 -2.89
C ILE A 214 4.70 13.97 -2.84
N ALA A 215 3.46 13.53 -2.64
CA ALA A 215 3.01 12.14 -2.57
C ALA A 215 2.16 11.73 -3.79
N LEU A 216 2.53 12.19 -4.99
CA LEU A 216 1.81 11.90 -6.24
C LEU A 216 2.12 10.51 -6.77
N GLU A 217 1.07 9.80 -7.19
CA GLU A 217 1.17 8.45 -7.75
C GLU A 217 1.62 8.44 -9.21
N ASN A 218 2.16 7.31 -9.65
CA ASN A 218 2.59 7.12 -11.05
C ASN A 218 1.39 6.98 -12.01
N SER A 219 0.21 6.66 -11.47
CA SER A 219 -1.02 6.51 -12.24
C SER A 219 -2.20 6.88 -11.37
N ASP A 220 -3.15 7.61 -11.94
CA ASP A 220 -4.33 8.06 -11.22
C ASP A 220 -5.48 7.06 -11.32
N CYS A 221 -5.30 5.90 -10.70
CA CYS A 221 -6.28 4.82 -10.62
C CYS A 221 -7.12 4.85 -9.35
N GLU A 222 -8.32 4.28 -9.39
CA GLU A 222 -9.14 4.03 -8.19
C GLU A 222 -8.40 3.08 -7.24
N ASP A 223 -8.48 3.30 -5.93
CA ASP A 223 -7.79 2.55 -4.86
C ASP A 223 -6.25 2.48 -4.90
N TYR A 224 -5.59 3.01 -5.93
CA TYR A 224 -4.13 2.99 -6.05
C TYR A 224 -3.48 4.11 -5.22
N ILE A 225 -3.30 3.85 -3.92
CA ILE A 225 -2.60 4.75 -2.98
C ILE A 225 -1.46 3.99 -2.33
N SER A 226 -0.24 4.48 -2.53
CA SER A 226 0.99 3.73 -2.29
C SER A 226 1.77 4.16 -1.04
N GLU A 227 3.00 3.64 -0.92
CA GLU A 227 3.97 4.06 0.09
C GLU A 227 4.24 5.57 0.06
N LYS A 228 4.03 6.25 -1.07
CA LYS A 228 4.26 7.69 -1.23
C LYS A 228 3.43 8.49 -0.24
N TYR A 229 2.19 8.09 0.00
CA TYR A 229 1.36 8.70 1.03
C TYR A 229 1.69 8.12 2.42
N PHE A 230 1.51 6.81 2.59
CA PHE A 230 1.53 6.16 3.90
C PHE A 230 2.89 6.20 4.60
N SER A 231 4.02 6.06 3.89
CA SER A 231 5.34 6.15 4.53
C SER A 231 5.65 7.54 5.09
N ARG A 232 4.88 8.55 4.72
CA ARG A 232 5.15 9.98 5.02
C ARG A 232 4.33 10.52 6.16
N VAL A 233 3.26 9.84 6.55
CA VAL A 233 2.34 10.31 7.60
C VAL A 233 2.99 10.38 8.99
N HIS A 234 4.16 9.74 9.18
CA HIS A 234 4.98 9.79 10.39
C HIS A 234 5.95 10.98 10.44
N PHE A 235 6.03 11.77 9.37
CA PHE A 235 6.88 12.95 9.28
C PHE A 235 6.10 14.20 9.62
N ASN A 236 6.80 15.26 10.00
CA ASN A 236 6.15 16.55 10.32
C ASN A 236 6.03 17.46 9.08
N SER A 237 5.94 16.86 7.89
CA SER A 237 5.69 17.51 6.59
C SER A 237 4.33 17.06 6.09
N VAL A 238 3.50 18.00 5.62
CA VAL A 238 2.16 17.67 5.12
C VAL A 238 2.27 17.06 3.71
N PRO A 239 1.71 15.87 3.46
CA PRO A 239 1.69 15.28 2.12
C PRO A 239 0.77 16.08 1.19
N ILE A 240 1.27 16.35 -0.01
CA ILE A 240 0.54 16.89 -1.15
C ILE A 240 0.18 15.70 -2.05
N VAL A 241 -1.10 15.51 -2.31
CA VAL A 241 -1.65 14.40 -3.09
C VAL A 241 -2.37 14.91 -4.35
N GLY A 242 -2.73 14.00 -5.25
CA GLY A 242 -3.36 14.36 -6.53
C GLY A 242 -4.81 14.79 -6.35
N TYR A 243 -5.69 13.81 -6.13
CA TYR A 243 -7.15 14.01 -6.12
C TYR A 243 -7.79 13.74 -4.75
N ARG A 244 -8.47 14.73 -4.15
CA ARG A 244 -9.06 14.65 -2.80
C ARG A 244 -9.94 13.43 -2.59
N LYS A 245 -10.84 13.15 -3.55
CA LYS A 245 -11.83 12.06 -3.47
C LYS A 245 -11.22 10.68 -3.21
N LYS A 246 -9.95 10.47 -3.60
CA LYS A 246 -9.26 9.19 -3.40
C LYS A 246 -8.77 9.01 -1.98
N TYR A 247 -8.45 10.10 -1.29
CA TYR A 247 -7.85 10.07 0.04
C TYR A 247 -8.89 10.30 1.14
N GLU A 248 -9.91 11.12 0.91
CA GLU A 248 -10.90 11.51 1.94
C GLU A 248 -11.65 10.33 2.57
N ARG A 249 -11.77 9.21 1.86
CA ARG A 249 -12.42 7.99 2.37
C ARG A 249 -11.50 7.09 3.19
N ILE A 250 -10.19 7.22 3.02
CA ILE A 250 -9.21 6.31 3.61
C ILE A 250 -8.24 6.99 4.58
N ALA A 251 -8.19 8.32 4.59
CA ALA A 251 -7.28 9.12 5.37
C ALA A 251 -8.03 10.05 6.33
N PRO A 252 -7.42 10.43 7.45
CA PRO A 252 -7.98 11.44 8.33
C PRO A 252 -8.26 12.75 7.60
N ASN A 253 -9.35 13.41 7.95
CA ASN A 253 -9.60 14.77 7.49
C ASN A 253 -8.43 15.68 7.87
N ASN A 254 -8.07 16.59 6.98
CA ASN A 254 -6.95 17.50 7.15
C ASN A 254 -5.59 16.80 7.38
N SER A 255 -5.34 15.58 6.91
CA SER A 255 -3.98 14.98 6.97
C SER A 255 -3.15 15.17 5.69
N PHE A 256 -3.73 15.79 4.65
CA PHE A 256 -3.12 16.01 3.34
C PHE A 256 -3.67 17.27 2.67
N ILE A 257 -2.97 17.75 1.65
CA ILE A 257 -3.42 18.81 0.74
C ILE A 257 -3.60 18.18 -0.64
N ALA A 258 -4.78 18.28 -1.25
CA ALA A 258 -4.98 17.77 -2.60
C ALA A 258 -4.77 18.87 -3.64
N MET A 259 -4.14 18.53 -4.76
CA MET A 259 -3.85 19.50 -5.82
C MET A 259 -5.11 19.90 -6.59
N ASP A 260 -6.09 19.00 -6.71
CA ASP A 260 -7.39 19.26 -7.34
C ASP A 260 -8.33 20.17 -6.53
N ASP A 261 -7.95 20.57 -5.31
CA ASP A 261 -8.65 21.60 -4.55
C ASP A 261 -8.44 23.01 -5.11
N PHE A 262 -7.43 23.19 -5.96
CA PHE A 262 -7.01 24.49 -6.48
C PHE A 262 -7.24 24.57 -7.98
N LYS A 263 -7.76 25.70 -8.45
CA LYS A 263 -8.03 25.95 -9.87
C LYS A 263 -6.74 26.09 -10.69
N SER A 264 -5.62 26.43 -10.04
CA SER A 264 -4.33 26.60 -10.72
C SER A 264 -3.12 26.29 -9.82
N PRO A 265 -1.94 26.03 -10.41
CA PRO A 265 -0.71 25.89 -9.64
C PRO A 265 -0.35 27.14 -8.83
N LYS A 266 -0.72 28.33 -9.33
CA LYS A 266 -0.49 29.61 -8.62
C LYS A 266 -1.34 29.70 -7.35
N GLU A 267 -2.63 29.39 -7.46
CA GLU A 267 -3.55 29.41 -6.31
C GLU A 267 -3.09 28.43 -5.23
N MET A 268 -2.65 27.23 -5.62
CA MET A 268 -2.03 26.29 -4.70
C MET A 268 -0.79 26.88 -4.03
N ALA A 269 0.13 27.47 -4.80
CA ALA A 269 1.34 28.08 -4.25
C ALA A 269 1.00 29.20 -3.24
N ASP A 270 0.04 30.07 -3.55
CA ASP A 270 -0.44 31.13 -2.66
C ASP A 270 -0.96 30.54 -1.33
N TYR A 271 -1.73 29.44 -1.39
CA TYR A 271 -2.19 28.73 -0.20
C TYR A 271 -1.05 28.09 0.60
N LEU A 272 -0.06 27.47 -0.06
CA LEU A 272 1.11 26.90 0.61
C LEU A 272 1.94 27.99 1.31
N TYR A 273 2.10 29.17 0.69
CA TYR A 273 2.74 30.33 1.33
C TYR A 273 1.93 30.85 2.53
N PHE A 274 0.61 30.88 2.43
CA PHE A 274 -0.26 31.23 3.55
C PHE A 274 -0.02 30.29 4.74
N LEU A 275 0.00 28.97 4.53
CA LEU A 275 0.29 27.99 5.59
C LEU A 275 1.70 28.15 6.16
N ILE A 276 2.69 28.44 5.32
CA ILE A 276 4.05 28.71 5.78
C ILE A 276 4.07 29.97 6.66
N LYS A 277 3.35 31.04 6.33
CA LYS A 277 3.31 32.25 7.16
C LYS A 277 2.47 32.03 8.43
N ASN A 278 1.39 31.28 8.34
CA ASN A 278 0.45 31.04 9.44
C ASN A 278 0.63 29.64 10.06
N LYS A 279 1.49 29.58 11.09
CA LYS A 279 1.83 28.30 11.75
C LYS A 279 0.66 27.64 12.45
N LYS A 280 -0.33 28.42 12.94
CA LYS A 280 -1.52 27.86 13.58
C LYS A 280 -2.36 27.09 12.56
N GLU A 281 -2.53 27.64 11.36
CA GLU A 281 -3.22 26.98 10.26
C GLU A 281 -2.46 25.74 9.77
N TYR A 282 -1.14 25.83 9.60
CA TYR A 282 -0.32 24.67 9.26
C TYR A 282 -0.43 23.54 10.29
N LEU A 283 -0.50 23.86 11.59
CA LEU A 283 -0.65 22.86 12.64
C LEU A 283 -2.01 22.15 12.63
N LYS A 284 -3.05 22.73 12.02
CA LYS A 284 -4.34 22.04 11.85
C LYS A 284 -4.19 20.74 11.04
N PHE A 285 -3.18 20.66 10.16
CA PHE A 285 -2.91 19.45 9.37
C PHE A 285 -2.38 18.26 10.18
N PHE A 286 -2.13 18.45 11.48
CA PHE A 286 -1.64 17.41 12.39
C PHE A 286 -2.65 17.04 13.48
N LYS A 287 -3.82 17.72 13.54
CA LYS A 287 -4.83 17.52 14.59
C LYS A 287 -5.30 16.08 14.72
N TYR A 288 -5.42 15.39 13.60
CA TYR A 288 -5.80 13.98 13.56
C TYR A 288 -4.94 13.07 14.48
N ARG A 289 -3.71 13.47 14.80
CA ARG A 289 -2.81 12.75 15.70
C ARG A 289 -3.28 12.75 17.17
N GLU A 290 -4.03 13.76 17.57
CA GLU A 290 -4.64 13.86 18.90
C GLU A 290 -6.06 13.27 18.93
N GLU A 291 -6.68 13.06 17.76
CA GLU A 291 -8.03 12.49 17.61
C GLU A 291 -8.06 10.95 17.65
N GLY A 292 -6.98 10.33 18.11
CA GLY A 292 -6.89 8.87 18.26
C GLY A 292 -6.66 8.08 16.97
N TRP A 293 -6.36 8.75 15.85
CA TRP A 293 -5.99 8.06 14.61
C TRP A 293 -4.66 7.32 14.74
N LYS A 294 -4.62 6.10 14.24
CA LYS A 294 -3.43 5.25 14.22
C LYS A 294 -3.28 4.64 12.84
N LEU A 295 -2.02 4.44 12.43
CA LEU A 295 -1.72 3.68 11.23
C LEU A 295 -1.42 2.23 11.63
N TYR A 296 -2.28 1.31 11.19
CA TYR A 296 -2.12 -0.12 11.38
C TYR A 296 -1.36 -0.71 10.20
N ASP A 297 -0.12 -1.10 10.42
CA ASP A 297 0.79 -1.63 9.40
C ASP A 297 1.34 -2.98 9.85
N ILE A 298 0.53 -4.03 9.66
CA ILE A 298 0.89 -5.40 10.05
C ILE A 298 2.09 -5.94 9.28
N ASP A 299 2.26 -5.50 8.04
CA ASP A 299 3.35 -5.91 7.16
C ASP A 299 4.62 -5.07 7.34
N LYS A 300 4.62 -4.12 8.30
CA LYS A 300 5.76 -3.24 8.61
C LYS A 300 6.35 -2.56 7.37
N GLY A 301 5.50 -2.27 6.37
CA GLY A 301 5.88 -1.59 5.14
C GLY A 301 6.52 -2.46 4.06
N MET A 302 6.70 -3.77 4.28
CA MET A 302 7.28 -4.66 3.28
C MET A 302 6.56 -6.01 3.28
N ASP A 303 6.20 -6.49 2.09
CA ASP A 303 5.91 -7.90 1.80
C ASP A 303 4.45 -8.37 1.89
N ASN A 304 3.54 -7.69 2.60
CA ASN A 304 2.09 -7.97 2.54
C ASN A 304 1.66 -9.42 2.95
N PHE A 305 2.58 -10.23 3.45
CA PHE A 305 2.35 -11.63 3.83
C PHE A 305 1.56 -11.79 5.13
N CYS A 306 1.69 -10.86 6.07
CA CYS A 306 0.99 -10.94 7.34
C CYS A 306 -0.49 -10.65 7.14
N SER A 307 -0.83 -9.65 6.32
CA SER A 307 -2.23 -9.34 5.96
C SER A 307 -2.91 -10.51 5.25
N LEU A 308 -2.23 -11.10 4.26
CA LEU A 308 -2.72 -12.29 3.56
C LEU A 308 -2.95 -13.45 4.54
N CYS A 309 -1.95 -13.77 5.36
CA CYS A 309 -2.06 -14.89 6.30
C CYS A 309 -3.17 -14.66 7.32
N LYS A 310 -3.30 -13.45 7.86
CA LYS A 310 -4.38 -13.06 8.77
C LYS A 310 -5.74 -13.40 8.18
N LYS A 311 -6.00 -12.92 6.96
CA LYS A 311 -7.28 -13.14 6.28
C LYS A 311 -7.55 -14.62 6.02
N LEU A 312 -6.55 -15.37 5.54
CA LEU A 312 -6.67 -16.81 5.30
C LEU A 312 -6.93 -17.60 6.58
N VAL A 313 -6.29 -17.24 7.70
CA VAL A 313 -6.52 -17.85 9.01
C VAL A 313 -7.92 -17.55 9.51
N GLU A 314 -8.41 -16.32 9.36
CA GLU A 314 -9.79 -15.94 9.70
C GLU A 314 -10.80 -16.75 8.90
N MET A 315 -10.62 -16.83 7.58
CA MET A 315 -11.46 -17.64 6.68
C MET A 315 -11.41 -19.13 7.04
N LYS A 316 -10.25 -19.66 7.44
CA LYS A 316 -10.12 -21.07 7.85
C LYS A 316 -10.81 -21.35 9.19
N LYS A 317 -10.77 -20.39 10.11
CA LYS A 317 -11.47 -20.48 11.41
C LYS A 317 -12.99 -20.40 11.26
N SER A 318 -13.49 -19.58 10.35
CA SER A 318 -14.93 -19.45 10.07
C SER A 318 -15.49 -20.59 9.21
N GLY A 319 -14.63 -21.43 8.63
CA GLY A 319 -15.03 -22.47 7.68
C GLY A 319 -15.31 -21.95 6.26
N GLU A 320 -15.11 -20.64 6.03
CA GLU A 320 -15.30 -19.99 4.74
C GLU A 320 -14.28 -20.48 3.71
N LEU A 321 -13.03 -20.70 4.14
CA LEU A 321 -11.94 -21.10 3.23
C LEU A 321 -12.26 -22.40 2.47
N GLN A 322 -12.88 -23.38 3.14
CA GLN A 322 -13.26 -24.67 2.55
C GLN A 322 -14.47 -24.57 1.61
N LYS A 323 -15.35 -23.59 1.84
CA LYS A 323 -16.57 -23.35 1.06
C LYS A 323 -16.35 -22.33 -0.07
N PHE A 324 -15.13 -21.81 -0.21
CA PHE A 324 -14.84 -20.75 -1.15
C PHE A 324 -14.72 -21.31 -2.57
N HIS A 325 -15.75 -21.09 -3.38
CA HIS A 325 -15.89 -21.68 -4.72
C HIS A 325 -16.09 -20.66 -5.84
N LYS A 326 -15.76 -19.39 -5.60
CA LYS A 326 -15.81 -18.35 -6.64
C LYS A 326 -14.89 -18.74 -7.81
N ILE A 327 -15.29 -18.43 -9.04
CA ILE A 327 -14.45 -18.56 -10.22
C ILE A 327 -14.54 -17.25 -10.99
N TYR A 328 -13.39 -16.61 -11.21
CA TYR A 328 -13.30 -15.46 -12.08
C TYR A 328 -13.16 -15.94 -13.53
N TYR A 329 -14.04 -15.47 -14.41
CA TYR A 329 -13.88 -15.71 -15.85
C TYR A 329 -12.53 -15.17 -16.31
N ASP A 330 -12.18 -13.95 -15.94
CA ASP A 330 -10.84 -13.39 -16.05
C ASP A 330 -10.58 -12.48 -14.84
N ALA A 331 -9.61 -12.85 -14.00
CA ALA A 331 -9.32 -12.11 -12.77
C ALA A 331 -8.59 -10.80 -13.03
N ARG A 332 -7.78 -10.71 -14.11
CA ARG A 332 -7.13 -9.46 -14.49
C ARG A 332 -8.16 -8.48 -15.00
N GLU A 333 -9.03 -8.88 -15.92
CA GLU A 333 -10.08 -8.00 -16.44
C GLU A 333 -11.01 -7.53 -15.33
N ALA A 334 -11.41 -8.43 -14.42
CA ALA A 334 -12.20 -8.05 -13.24
C ALA A 334 -11.47 -6.98 -12.40
N PHE A 335 -10.20 -7.20 -12.08
CA PHE A 335 -9.37 -6.23 -11.35
C PHE A 335 -9.25 -4.87 -12.05
N LEU A 336 -8.99 -4.86 -13.36
CA LEU A 336 -8.85 -3.64 -14.15
C LEU A 336 -10.18 -2.87 -14.23
N SER A 337 -11.31 -3.58 -14.31
CA SER A 337 -12.64 -2.95 -14.28
C SER A 337 -12.93 -2.21 -12.96
N TRP A 338 -12.29 -2.61 -11.86
CA TRP A 338 -12.45 -1.99 -10.54
C TRP A 338 -11.50 -0.82 -10.31
N THR A 339 -10.39 -0.76 -11.04
CA THR A 339 -9.26 0.13 -10.78
C THR A 339 -9.03 1.10 -11.92
N GLN A 340 -10.13 1.55 -12.54
CA GLN A 340 -10.11 2.49 -13.66
C GLN A 340 -9.25 3.71 -13.37
N CYS A 341 -8.41 4.06 -14.34
CA CYS A 341 -7.49 5.18 -14.25
C CYS A 341 -8.01 6.38 -15.04
N LYS A 342 -7.76 7.60 -14.54
CA LYS A 342 -8.01 8.79 -15.36
C LYS A 342 -7.06 8.83 -16.54
N GLU A 343 -7.59 8.83 -17.76
CA GLU A 343 -6.83 9.07 -18.98
C GLU A 343 -6.38 10.55 -19.03
N ASN A 344 -5.13 10.80 -19.46
CA ASN A 344 -4.53 12.15 -19.55
C ASN A 344 -4.50 12.91 -18.20
N GLY A 345 -3.99 12.25 -17.16
CA GLY A 345 -4.08 12.58 -15.72
C GLY A 345 -3.52 13.92 -15.19
N ARG A 346 -3.19 14.89 -16.05
CA ARG A 346 -2.75 16.22 -15.60
C ARG A 346 -3.86 16.89 -14.79
N ILE A 347 -3.53 17.36 -13.60
CA ILE A 347 -4.49 17.97 -12.66
C ILE A 347 -4.88 19.37 -13.14
N TRP A 348 -3.90 20.20 -13.51
CA TRP A 348 -4.16 21.52 -14.04
C TRP A 348 -3.96 21.52 -15.55
N LYS A 349 -5.06 21.64 -16.30
CA LYS A 349 -5.01 21.91 -17.74
C LYS A 349 -4.58 23.35 -17.94
N GLU A 350 -3.65 23.58 -18.88
CA GLU A 350 -3.18 24.91 -19.25
C GLU A 350 -4.29 25.79 -19.83
#